data_AF-A0A5C6Q3I1-F1
#
_entry.id   AF-A0A5C6Q3I1-F1
#
_cell.length_a   1.000
_cell.length_b   1.000
_cell.length_c   1.000
_cell.angle_alpha   90.00
_cell.angle_beta   90.00
_cell.angle_gamma   90.00
#
_symmetry.space_group_name_H-M   'P 1'
#
loop_
_entity.id
_entity.type
_entity.pdbx_description
1 polymer ?
#
loop_
_entity_poly.entity_id
_entity_poly.type
_entity_poly.pdbx_seq_one_letter_code
_entity_poly.pdbx_strand_id
1 'polypeptide(L)' 'MDLRYWIDFIIVFALGVILVQIYHGKFLDTAKINLNFSPSFLKIIRYMGLFIIVYSGYGVIIDYAFTH' A
#
# COMPACT_ATOMS: atom_id res chain seq x y z
N MET A 1 0.59 -18.35 12.72
CA MET A 1 1.36 -17.45 11.85
C MET A 1 2.53 -16.86 12.62
N ASP A 2 3.73 -16.91 12.03
CA ASP A 2 4.96 -16.51 12.70
C ASP A 2 5.19 -15.00 12.69
N LEU A 3 6.07 -14.52 13.58
CA LEU A 3 6.47 -13.10 13.66
C LEU A 3 6.97 -12.57 12.30
N ARG A 4 7.70 -13.38 11.54
CA ARG A 4 8.23 -13.02 10.22
C ARG A 4 7.11 -12.71 9.22
N TYR A 5 6.03 -13.50 9.22
CA TYR A 5 4.87 -13.27 8.37
C TYR A 5 4.23 -11.90 8.66
N TRP A 6 4.09 -11.54 9.94
CA TRP A 6 3.52 -10.24 10.34
C TRP A 6 4.41 -9.07 9.94
N ILE A 7 5.74 -9.22 10.03
CA ILE A 7 6.69 -8.21 9.56
C ILE A 7 6.54 -8.00 8.05
N ASP A 8 6.51 -9.08 7.28
CA ASP A 8 6.35 -9.03 5.82
C ASP A 8 5.00 -8.39 5.43
N PHE A 9 3.91 -8.75 6.13
CA PHE A 9 2.60 -8.14 5.96
C PHE A 9 2.63 -6.63 6.21
N ILE A 10 3.19 -6.18 7.34
CA ILE A 10 3.25 -4.76 7.70
C ILE A 10 4.04 -3.97 6.66
N ILE A 11 5.17 -4.50 6.17
CA ILE A 11 5.99 -3.83 5.16
C ILE A 11 5.20 -3.65 3.86
N VAL A 12 4.58 -4.72 3.35
CA VAL A 12 3.80 -4.68 2.10
C VAL A 12 2.57 -3.79 2.24
N PHE A 13 1.87 -3.87 3.37
CA PHE A 13 0.72 -3.02 3.66
C PHE A 13 1.13 -1.54 3.74
N ALA A 14 2.22 -1.22 4.44
CA ALA A 14 2.73 0.14 4.55
C ALA A 14 3.14 0.72 3.18
N LEU A 15 3.76 -0.09 2.31
CA LEU A 15 4.06 0.31 0.93
C LEU A 15 2.79 0.69 0.15
N GLY A 16 1.74 -0.13 0.25
CA GLY A 16 0.44 0.16 -0.35
C GLY A 16 -0.16 1.48 0.16
N VAL A 17 -0.09 1.71 1.48
CA VAL A 17 -0.55 2.96 2.11
C VAL A 17 0.26 4.17 1.61
N ILE A 18 1.59 4.06 1.55
CA ILE A 18 2.46 5.15 1.06
C ILE A 18 2.10 5.52 -0.38
N LEU A 19 1.90 4.54 -1.26
CA LEU A 19 1.48 4.78 -2.66
C LEU A 19 0.15 5.53 -2.73
N VAL A 20 -0.84 5.16 -1.92
CA VAL A 20 -2.12 5.87 -1.85
C VAL A 20 -1.97 7.29 -1.29
N GLN A 21 -1.06 7.50 -0.33
CA GLN A 21 -0.79 8.83 0.23
C GLN A 21 -0.04 9.75 -0.72
N ILE A 22 0.83 9.21 -1.59
CA ILE A 22 1.48 9.97 -2.67
C ILE A 22 0.42 10.53 -3.63
N TYR A 23 -0.60 9.74 -3.97
CA TYR A 23 -1.72 10.21 -4.81
C TYR A 23 -2.49 11.38 -4.18
N HIS A 24 -2.74 11.34 -2.87
CA HIS A 24 -3.50 12.38 -2.18
C HIS A 24 -2.70 13.68 -1.98
N GLY A 25 -1.45 13.74 -2.43
CA GLY A 25 -0.61 14.93 -2.28
C GLY A 25 -0.14 15.19 -0.84
N LYS A 26 -0.68 14.49 0.17
CA LYS A 26 -0.27 14.63 1.58
C LYS A 26 1.24 14.45 1.76
N PHE A 27 1.85 13.52 1.02
CA PHE A 27 3.30 13.30 1.06
C PHE A 27 4.09 14.36 0.30
N LEU A 28 3.54 14.87 -0.80
CA LEU A 28 4.18 15.88 -1.66
C LEU A 28 4.18 17.27 -1.01
N ASP A 29 3.07 17.65 -0.38
CA ASP A 29 2.94 18.89 0.40
C ASP A 29 3.83 18.86 1.65
N THR A 30 3.87 17.73 2.38
CA THR A 30 4.69 17.59 3.58
C THR A 30 6.20 17.62 3.26
N ALA A 31 6.61 17.10 2.10
CA ALA A 31 8.02 17.01 1.74
C ALA A 31 8.54 18.17 0.86
N LYS A 32 7.70 19.15 0.47
CA LYS A 32 8.03 20.20 -0.54
C LYS A 32 8.64 19.62 -1.82
N ILE A 33 8.27 18.39 -2.17
CA ILE A 33 8.80 17.72 -3.35
C ILE A 33 7.90 18.11 -4.53
N ASN A 34 8.40 19.01 -5.37
CA ASN A 34 7.71 19.46 -6.58
C ASN A 34 7.83 18.40 -7.70
N LEU A 35 7.16 17.27 -7.52
CA LEU A 35 7.06 16.24 -8.56
C LEU A 35 5.83 16.53 -9.41
N ASN A 36 6.08 17.05 -10.61
CA ASN A 36 5.06 17.41 -11.59
C ASN A 36 4.54 16.14 -12.31
N PHE A 37 3.95 15.21 -11.54
CA PHE A 37 3.41 13.98 -12.09
C PHE A 37 2.10 14.22 -12.82
N SER A 38 1.94 13.57 -13.97
CA SER A 38 0.67 13.61 -14.70
C SER A 38 -0.48 13.04 -13.83
N PRO A 39 -1.67 13.66 -13.86
CA PRO A 39 -2.86 13.15 -13.15
C PRO A 39 -3.17 11.68 -13.47
N SER A 40 -2.89 11.24 -14.70
CA SER A 40 -3.08 9.84 -15.12
C SER A 40 -2.11 8.89 -14.42
N PHE A 41 -0.86 9.30 -14.26
CA PHE A 41 0.17 8.52 -13.56
C PHE A 41 -0.14 8.40 -12.06
N LEU A 42 -0.60 9.49 -11.44
CA LEU A 42 -1.04 9.50 -10.05
C LEU A 42 -2.20 8.51 -9.83
N LYS A 43 -3.19 8.48 -10.73
CA LYS A 43 -4.29 7.50 -10.66
C LYS A 43 -3.77 6.06 -10.69
N ILE A 44 -2.80 5.74 -11.55
CA ILE A 44 -2.20 4.39 -11.63
C ILE A 44 -1.56 4.03 -10.29
N ILE A 45 -0.74 4.92 -9.72
CA ILE A 45 -0.10 4.73 -8.42
C ILE A 45 -1.14 4.46 -7.32
N ARG A 46 -2.23 5.23 -7.30
CA ARG A 46 -3.32 5.02 -6.34
C ARG A 46 -3.93 3.62 -6.46
N TYR A 47 -4.26 3.20 -7.68
CA TYR A 47 -4.86 1.89 -7.91
C TYR A 47 -3.90 0.75 -7.56
N MET A 48 -2.60 0.91 -7.87
CA MET A 48 -1.58 -0.04 -7.43
C MET A 48 -1.49 -0.13 -5.91
N GLY A 49 -1.47 1.00 -5.20
CA GLY A 49 -1.45 1.03 -3.74
C GLY A 49 -2.68 0.38 -3.12
N LEU A 50 -3.87 0.69 -3.64
CA LEU A 50 -5.13 0.04 -3.23
C LEU A 50 -5.10 -1.48 -3.48
N PHE A 51 -4.61 -1.90 -4.64
CA PHE A 51 -4.47 -3.32 -4.97
C PHE A 51 -3.56 -4.04 -3.97
N ILE A 52 -2.42 -3.46 -3.62
CA ILE A 52 -1.48 -4.02 -2.64
C ILE A 52 -2.14 -4.16 -1.26
N ILE A 53 -2.88 -3.14 -0.80
CA ILE A 53 -3.60 -3.17 0.49
C ILE A 53 -4.66 -4.28 0.50
N VAL A 54 -5.47 -4.37 -0.54
CA VAL A 54 -6.53 -5.38 -0.62
C VAL A 54 -5.94 -6.78 -0.72
N TYR A 55 -4.91 -6.97 -1.55
CA TYR A 55 -4.24 -8.24 -1.74
C TYR A 55 -3.58 -8.73 -0.44
N SER A 56 -2.88 -7.85 0.29
CA SER A 56 -2.26 -8.21 1.56
C SER A 56 -3.30 -8.58 2.61
N GLY A 57 -4.42 -7.85 2.69
CA GLY A 57 -5.54 -8.19 3.57
C GLY A 57 -6.16 -9.55 3.23
N TYR A 58 -6.36 -9.84 1.95
CA TYR A 58 -6.84 -11.15 1.49
C TYR A 58 -5.87 -12.28 1.87
N GLY A 59 -4.56 -12.05 1.76
CA GLY A 59 -3.55 -13.02 2.17
C GLY A 59 -3.69 -13.43 3.64
N VAL A 60 -3.96 -12.48 4.54
CA VAL A 60 -4.19 -12.76 5.96
C VAL A 60 -5.47 -13.56 6.18
N ILE A 61 -6.56 -13.20 5.48
CA ILE A 61 -7.86 -13.88 5.62
C ILE A 61 -7.76 -15.33 5.15
N ILE A 62 -7.14 -15.55 3.99
CA ILE A 62 -6.96 -16.89 3.42
C ILE A 62 -6.09 -17.72 4.35
N ASP A 63 -4.92 -17.22 4.75
CA ASP A 63 -4.00 -17.99 5.58
C ASP A 63 -4.64 -18.33 6.94
N TYR A 64 -5.43 -17.42 7.51
CA TYR A 64 -6.22 -17.68 8.72
C TYR A 64 -7.28 -18.78 8.50
N ALA A 65 -8.00 -18.76 7.37
CA ALA A 65 -9.03 -19.75 7.04
C ALA A 65 -8.47 -21.15 6.72
N PHE A 66 -7.19 -21.27 6.36
CA PHE A 66 -6.51 -22.54 6.10
C PHE A 66 -5.73 -23.08 7.31
N THR A 67 -5.42 -22.24 8.30
CA THR A 67 -4.73 -22.65 9.54
C THR A 67 -5.67 -22.85 10.72
N HIS A 68 -6.98 -22.67 10.55
CA HIS A 68 -8.05 -23.08 11.48
C HIS A 68 -9.02 -24.01 10.76
#